data_AF-A0A7K7KHA4-F1
#
_entry.id   AF-A0A7K7KHA4-F1
#
_cell.length_a   1.000
_cell.length_b   1.000
_cell.length_c   1.000
_cell.angle_alpha   90.00
_cell.angle_beta   90.00
_cell.angle_gamma   90.00
#
_symmetry.space_group_name_H-M   'P 1'
#
loop_
_entity.id
_entity.type
_entity.pdbx_description
1 polymer ?
#
loop_
_entity_poly.entity_id
_entity_poly.type
_entity_poly.pdbx_seq_one_letter_code
_entity_poly.pdbx_strand_id
1 'polypeptide(L)'
;PLPAVPRRLLQQLEVAKCSKATPGKGPARATPPAGDAVTFELYWRPEQDQFAQSAKVSELEKRLAQLEAAMRCEPDSQNPLLVGLKGSSLMDTVQVLQAKVNVLDVAVLDQVEARLQSVLGKVNEIAKHKATVQDADTQSKIHQLYETLQSWDAVASALPDVVQRLVTLRDLHEQGEGWG
;
A
#
# COMPACT_ATOMS: atom_id res chain seq x y z
N PRO A 1 24.27 -49.30 34.77
CA PRO A 1 24.43 -50.75 35.09
C PRO A 1 23.04 -51.40 35.05
N LEU A 2 22.74 -52.18 34.00
CA LEU A 2 21.42 -52.82 33.88
C LEU A 2 21.22 -53.80 35.07
N PRO A 3 20.03 -53.84 35.68
CA PRO A 3 19.75 -54.70 36.83
C PRO A 3 20.02 -56.18 36.51
N ALA A 4 20.32 -56.97 37.54
CA ALA A 4 20.73 -58.38 37.39
C ALA A 4 19.72 -59.26 36.63
N VAL A 5 18.44 -58.86 36.64
CA VAL A 5 17.31 -59.60 36.06
C VAL A 5 17.34 -59.61 34.52
N PRO A 6 17.42 -58.47 33.80
CA PRO A 6 17.53 -58.47 32.34
C PRO A 6 18.77 -59.19 31.80
N ARG A 7 19.91 -59.13 32.51
CA ARG A 7 21.12 -59.87 32.11
C ARG A 7 20.93 -61.39 32.25
N ARG A 8 20.28 -61.84 33.33
CA ARG A 8 20.00 -63.26 33.57
C ARG A 8 18.99 -63.82 32.58
N LEU A 9 17.96 -63.04 32.23
CA LEU A 9 16.98 -63.39 31.19
C LEU A 9 17.64 -63.52 29.82
N LEU A 10 18.47 -62.55 29.41
CA LEU A 10 19.23 -62.63 28.15
C LEU A 10 20.14 -63.87 28.10
N GLN A 11 20.78 -64.21 29.21
CA GLN A 11 21.63 -65.40 29.29
C GLN A 11 20.83 -66.70 29.20
N GLN A 12 19.64 -66.78 29.83
CA GLN A 12 18.76 -67.95 29.73
C GLN A 12 18.18 -68.13 28.32
N LEU A 13 17.95 -67.03 27.58
CA LEU A 13 17.51 -67.06 26.19
C LEU A 13 18.59 -67.56 25.22
N GLU A 14 19.84 -67.14 25.42
CA GLU A 14 20.98 -67.62 24.63
C GLU A 14 21.23 -69.13 24.86
N VAL A 15 21.05 -69.62 26.09
CA VAL A 15 21.15 -71.06 26.41
C VAL A 15 20.03 -71.87 25.73
N ALA A 16 18.78 -71.39 25.77
CA ALA A 16 17.64 -72.04 25.10
C ALA A 16 17.71 -71.96 23.56
N LYS A 17 18.46 -71.00 23.01
CA LYS A 17 18.73 -70.88 21.56
C LYS A 17 19.79 -71.87 21.09
N CYS A 18 20.82 -72.15 21.90
CA CYS A 18 21.85 -73.14 21.58
C CYS A 18 21.32 -74.59 21.55
N SER A 19 20.22 -74.91 22.25
CA SER A 19 19.64 -76.26 22.29
C SER A 19 18.75 -76.61 21.07
N LYS A 20 18.42 -75.66 20.19
CA LYS A 20 17.46 -75.86 19.06
C LYS A 20 17.99 -75.52 17.66
N ALA A 21 19.30 -75.56 17.42
CA ALA A 21 19.86 -75.31 16.09
C ALA A 21 19.93 -76.58 15.21
N THR A 22 18.83 -76.91 14.52
CA THR A 22 18.86 -77.66 13.25
C THR A 22 17.81 -77.09 12.28
N PRO A 23 18.15 -76.71 11.04
CA PRO A 23 17.21 -76.07 10.13
C PRO A 23 16.40 -77.11 9.35
N GLY A 24 15.07 -77.00 9.35
CA GLY A 24 14.21 -77.92 8.61
C GLY A 24 12.79 -77.41 8.41
N LYS A 25 12.52 -77.01 7.15
CA LYS A 25 11.24 -76.91 6.41
C LYS A 25 9.97 -77.41 7.15
N GLY A 26 8.91 -76.59 7.14
CA GLY A 26 7.57 -76.92 7.70
C GLY A 26 6.81 -78.05 6.96
N PRO A 27 5.50 -78.29 7.18
CA PRO A 27 4.50 -77.56 7.97
C PRO A 27 3.71 -78.46 8.98
N ALA A 28 2.64 -77.90 9.56
CA ALA A 28 1.52 -78.55 10.27
C ALA A 28 1.50 -78.47 11.82
N ARG A 29 0.34 -78.02 12.28
CA ARG A 29 -0.18 -77.91 13.63
C ARG A 29 0.07 -79.17 14.47
N ALA A 30 0.92 -79.04 15.50
CA ALA A 30 0.93 -79.92 16.66
C ALA A 30 1.41 -79.11 17.88
N THR A 31 0.67 -79.18 18.97
CA THR A 31 1.04 -78.66 20.29
C THR A 31 2.25 -79.46 20.81
N PRO A 32 3.41 -78.84 21.07
CA PRO A 32 4.55 -79.55 21.66
C PRO A 32 4.46 -79.60 23.20
N PRO A 33 5.07 -80.62 23.84
CA PRO A 33 5.00 -80.85 25.28
C PRO A 33 5.77 -79.80 26.08
N ALA A 34 5.28 -79.56 27.31
CA ALA A 34 5.82 -78.63 28.29
C ALA A 34 7.22 -79.07 28.76
N GLY A 35 8.25 -78.41 28.23
CA GLY A 35 9.63 -78.56 28.68
C GLY A 35 10.54 -77.72 27.79
N ASP A 36 10.94 -76.56 28.29
CA ASP A 36 11.89 -75.62 27.66
C ASP A 36 11.38 -74.92 26.38
N ALA A 37 10.21 -74.30 26.49
CA ALA A 37 9.71 -73.33 25.54
C ALA A 37 9.60 -71.97 26.23
N VAL A 38 10.28 -70.96 25.69
CA VAL A 38 10.17 -69.59 26.19
C VAL A 38 9.01 -68.91 25.49
N THR A 39 7.95 -68.63 26.26
CA THR A 39 6.77 -67.91 25.78
C THR A 39 6.96 -66.42 26.05
N PHE A 40 7.08 -65.63 24.98
CA PHE A 40 7.04 -64.17 25.07
C PHE A 40 5.64 -63.68 24.74
N GLU A 41 4.98 -63.09 25.73
CA GLU A 41 3.69 -62.44 25.53
C GLU A 41 3.91 -60.93 25.48
N LEU A 42 3.88 -60.39 24.26
CA LEU A 42 3.93 -58.95 24.02
C LEU A 42 2.51 -58.41 23.94
N TYR A 43 2.09 -57.68 24.98
CA TYR A 43 0.84 -56.92 24.96
C TYR A 43 1.11 -55.53 24.37
N TRP A 44 0.87 -55.39 23.07
CA TRP A 44 1.00 -54.13 22.35
C TRP A 44 -0.36 -53.71 21.80
N ARG A 45 -0.78 -52.46 22.02
CA ARG A 45 -2.03 -51.89 21.46
C ARG A 45 -1.70 -50.81 20.42
N PRO A 46 -1.38 -51.19 19.17
CA PRO A 46 -1.01 -50.25 18.12
C PRO A 46 -2.15 -49.29 17.78
N GLU A 47 -3.41 -49.68 17.98
CA GLU A 47 -4.57 -48.83 17.73
C GLU A 47 -4.66 -47.65 18.72
N GLN A 48 -4.27 -47.84 19.98
CA GLN A 48 -4.33 -46.79 21.00
C GLN A 48 -3.28 -45.70 20.75
N ASP A 49 -2.06 -46.10 20.38
CA ASP A 49 -1.01 -45.16 20.00
C ASP A 49 -1.32 -44.44 18.69
N GLN A 50 -1.87 -45.14 17.69
CA GLN A 50 -2.31 -44.52 16.45
C GLN A 50 -3.47 -43.54 16.67
N PHE A 51 -4.40 -43.86 17.56
CA PHE A 51 -5.47 -42.95 17.95
C PHE A 51 -4.92 -41.72 18.67
N ALA A 52 -3.99 -41.89 19.61
CA ALA A 52 -3.35 -40.78 20.32
C ALA A 52 -2.54 -39.87 19.37
N GLN A 53 -1.83 -40.45 18.40
CA GLN A 53 -1.14 -39.67 17.37
C GLN A 53 -2.13 -38.92 16.46
N SER A 54 -3.18 -39.60 15.99
CA SER A 54 -4.22 -38.99 15.15
C SER A 54 -4.94 -37.85 15.87
N ALA A 55 -5.24 -38.01 17.16
CA ALA A 55 -5.86 -36.96 17.98
C ALA A 55 -4.95 -35.72 18.08
N LYS A 56 -3.65 -35.92 18.28
CA LYS A 56 -2.67 -34.81 18.35
C LYS A 56 -2.51 -34.10 17.01
N VAL A 57 -2.51 -34.84 15.90
CA VAL A 57 -2.48 -34.26 14.55
C VAL A 57 -3.74 -33.43 14.32
N SER A 58 -4.92 -33.96 14.65
CA SER A 58 -6.19 -33.23 14.50
C SER A 58 -6.25 -31.95 15.35
N GLU A 59 -5.70 -31.98 16.57
CA GLU A 59 -5.59 -30.77 17.40
C GLU A 59 -4.68 -29.71 16.76
N LEU A 60 -3.54 -30.14 16.19
CA LEU A 60 -2.63 -29.25 15.49
C LEU A 60 -3.26 -28.66 14.22
N GLU A 61 -3.96 -29.47 13.44
CA GLU A 61 -4.71 -29.02 12.25
C GLU A 61 -5.78 -27.98 12.64
N LYS A 62 -6.51 -28.22 13.73
CA LYS A 62 -7.50 -27.26 14.24
C LYS A 62 -6.84 -25.94 14.63
N ARG A 63 -5.71 -25.99 15.36
CA ARG A 63 -4.96 -24.78 15.74
C ARG A 63 -4.38 -24.06 14.54
N LEU A 64 -3.89 -24.80 13.54
CA LEU A 64 -3.35 -24.25 12.31
C LEU A 64 -4.45 -23.54 11.50
N ALA A 65 -5.62 -24.18 11.33
CA ALA A 65 -6.76 -23.58 10.65
C ALA A 65 -7.25 -22.30 11.33
N GLN A 66 -7.21 -22.25 12.68
CA GLN A 66 -7.52 -21.02 13.42
C GLN A 66 -6.51 -19.90 13.17
N LEU A 67 -5.21 -20.24 13.16
CA LEU A 67 -4.15 -19.28 12.84
C LEU A 67 -4.24 -18.79 11.40
N GLU A 68 -4.51 -19.69 10.45
CA GLU A 68 -4.73 -19.34 9.05
C GLU A 68 -5.93 -18.43 8.89
N ALA A 69 -7.07 -18.73 9.52
CA ALA A 69 -8.26 -17.87 9.46
C ALA A 69 -7.99 -16.46 10.02
N ALA A 70 -7.20 -16.34 11.09
CA ALA A 70 -6.83 -15.05 11.68
C ALA A 70 -5.80 -14.28 10.83
N MET A 71 -4.88 -14.98 10.17
CA MET A 71 -3.82 -14.38 9.34
C MET A 71 -4.20 -14.21 7.87
N ARG A 72 -5.29 -14.83 7.43
CA ARG A 72 -5.75 -14.76 6.04
C ARG A 72 -6.17 -13.33 5.73
N CYS A 73 -5.24 -12.57 5.17
CA CYS A 73 -5.54 -11.33 4.50
C CYS A 73 -6.13 -11.68 3.14
N GLU A 74 -7.44 -11.45 2.98
CA GLU A 74 -8.01 -11.38 1.65
C GLU A 74 -7.27 -10.26 0.89
N PRO A 75 -6.85 -10.50 -0.37
CA PRO A 75 -6.19 -9.48 -1.17
C PRO A 75 -7.24 -8.46 -1.59
N ASP A 76 -7.64 -7.59 -0.67
CA ASP A 76 -8.49 -6.47 -0.98
C ASP A 76 -7.67 -5.49 -1.81
N SER A 77 -7.73 -5.72 -3.12
CA SER A 77 -6.84 -5.14 -4.11
C SER A 77 -6.95 -3.62 -4.20
N GLN A 78 -7.97 -3.03 -3.56
CA GLN A 78 -8.35 -1.63 -3.65
C GLN A 78 -7.94 -0.77 -2.44
N ASN A 79 -7.36 -1.31 -1.37
CA ASN A 79 -6.94 -0.46 -0.25
C ASN A 79 -5.63 0.28 -0.58
N PRO A 80 -5.64 1.61 -0.79
CA PRO A 80 -4.45 2.38 -1.15
C PRO A 80 -3.35 2.34 -0.07
N LEU A 81 -3.72 2.04 1.19
CA LEU A 81 -2.75 1.83 2.27
C LEU A 81 -1.99 0.51 2.15
N LEU A 82 -2.59 -0.49 1.48
CA LEU A 82 -1.99 -1.82 1.28
C LEU A 82 -1.15 -1.92 0.01
N VAL A 83 -1.20 -0.93 -0.90
CA VAL A 83 -0.52 -0.97 -2.21
C VAL A 83 1.01 -1.10 -2.06
N GLY A 84 1.61 -0.50 -1.02
CA GLY A 84 3.04 -0.61 -0.71
C GLY A 84 3.41 -1.78 0.21
N LEU A 85 2.42 -2.56 0.66
CA LEU A 85 2.55 -3.62 1.66
C LEU A 85 2.29 -5.02 1.07
N LYS A 86 1.94 -5.08 -0.22
CA LYS A 86 1.75 -6.33 -0.95
C LYS A 86 3.11 -7.01 -1.15
N GLY A 87 3.32 -8.13 -0.46
CA GLY A 87 4.51 -8.98 -0.59
C GLY A 87 5.55 -8.82 0.52
N SER A 88 5.32 -7.97 1.52
CA SER A 88 6.14 -7.88 2.73
C SER A 88 5.64 -8.84 3.82
N SER A 89 6.51 -9.24 4.76
CA SER A 89 6.08 -10.05 5.90
C SER A 89 5.08 -9.27 6.75
N LEU A 90 4.19 -9.95 7.49
CA LEU A 90 3.24 -9.29 8.39
C LEU A 90 3.97 -8.34 9.37
N MET A 91 5.16 -8.72 9.80
CA MET A 91 6.00 -7.90 10.68
C MET A 91 6.45 -6.61 10.00
N ASP A 92 6.91 -6.68 8.76
CA ASP A 92 7.30 -5.49 7.98
C ASP A 92 6.10 -4.57 7.75
N THR A 93 4.94 -5.16 7.44
CA THR A 93 3.68 -4.44 7.28
C THR A 93 3.28 -3.71 8.55
N VAL A 94 3.37 -4.38 9.71
CA VAL A 94 3.10 -3.78 11.03
C VAL A 94 4.12 -2.67 11.34
N GLN A 95 5.40 -2.85 11.03
CA GLN A 95 6.41 -1.80 11.23
C GLN A 95 6.15 -0.56 10.37
N VAL A 96 5.79 -0.74 9.10
CA VAL A 96 5.43 0.38 8.22
C VAL A 96 4.16 1.08 8.70
N LEU A 97 3.14 0.32 9.12
CA LEU A 97 1.93 0.89 9.72
C LEU A 97 2.27 1.66 11.00
N GLN A 98 3.10 1.09 11.89
CA GLN A 98 3.55 1.75 13.11
C GLN A 98 4.29 3.06 12.82
N ALA A 99 5.20 3.06 11.84
CA ALA A 99 5.90 4.27 11.41
C ALA A 99 4.92 5.32 10.87
N LYS A 100 3.93 4.92 10.06
CA LYS A 100 2.88 5.82 9.57
C LYS A 100 1.99 6.36 10.70
N VAL A 101 1.65 5.53 11.68
CA VAL A 101 0.90 5.94 12.89
C VAL A 101 1.72 6.93 13.73
N ASN A 102 3.03 6.74 13.82
CA ASN A 102 3.91 7.68 14.52
C ASN A 102 4.04 9.03 13.78
N VAL A 103 3.90 9.04 12.45
CA VAL A 103 3.80 10.30 11.67
C VAL A 103 2.42 10.95 11.84
N LEU A 104 1.37 10.18 12.11
CA LEU A 104 0.04 10.65 12.49
C LEU A 104 -0.01 11.17 13.94
N ASP A 105 1.10 11.73 14.45
CA ASP A 105 1.09 12.51 15.67
C ASP A 105 0.22 13.75 15.44
N VAL A 106 -0.80 13.90 16.29
CA VAL A 106 -1.74 15.04 16.27
C VAL A 106 -0.97 16.36 16.25
N ALA A 107 0.17 16.46 16.95
CA ALA A 107 1.00 17.66 16.96
C ALA A 107 1.63 17.97 15.59
N VAL A 108 2.06 16.95 14.85
CA VAL A 108 2.62 17.12 13.49
C VAL A 108 1.51 17.46 12.50
N LEU A 109 0.33 16.86 12.66
CA LEU A 109 -0.83 17.16 11.83
C LEU A 109 -1.32 18.60 12.05
N ASP A 110 -1.43 19.05 13.30
CA ASP A 110 -1.76 20.44 13.65
C ASP A 110 -0.74 21.42 13.08
N GLN A 111 0.56 21.08 13.12
CA GLN A 111 1.62 21.90 12.52
C GLN A 111 1.48 21.99 11.00
N VAL A 112 1.15 20.89 10.33
CA VAL A 112 0.91 20.86 8.87
C VAL A 112 -0.35 21.65 8.52
N GLU A 113 -1.42 21.50 9.29
CA GLU A 113 -2.66 22.26 9.13
C GLU A 113 -2.42 23.76 9.29
N ALA A 114 -1.72 24.20 10.34
CA ALA A 114 -1.38 25.61 10.56
C ALA A 114 -0.56 26.19 9.38
N ARG A 115 0.37 25.42 8.83
CA ARG A 115 1.14 25.82 7.64
C ARG A 115 0.25 25.92 6.41
N LEU A 116 -0.66 24.97 6.20
CA LEU A 116 -1.62 25.01 5.08
C LEU A 116 -2.57 26.20 5.19
N GLN A 117 -3.08 26.50 6.39
CA GLN A 117 -3.91 27.70 6.64
C GLN A 117 -3.12 28.98 6.37
N SER A 118 -1.84 29.04 6.76
CA SER A 118 -0.97 30.19 6.44
C SER A 118 -0.76 30.35 4.93
N VAL A 119 -0.51 29.25 4.21
CA VAL A 119 -0.37 29.27 2.74
C VAL A 119 -1.67 29.70 2.07
N LEU A 120 -2.81 29.17 2.51
CA LEU A 120 -4.12 29.55 2.00
C LEU A 120 -4.38 31.05 2.20
N GLY A 121 -4.08 31.58 3.39
CA GLY A 121 -4.17 33.01 3.68
C GLY A 121 -3.30 33.85 2.74
N LYS A 122 -2.04 33.46 2.53
CA LYS A 122 -1.12 34.15 1.60
C LYS A 122 -1.62 34.11 0.15
N VAL A 123 -2.15 32.98 -0.30
CA VAL A 123 -2.73 32.85 -1.66
C VAL A 123 -3.93 33.76 -1.83
N ASN A 124 -4.78 33.87 -0.82
CA ASN A 124 -5.95 34.75 -0.86
C ASN A 124 -5.55 36.24 -0.89
N GLU A 125 -4.55 36.63 -0.09
CA GLU A 125 -4.00 37.99 -0.13
C GLU A 125 -3.37 38.33 -1.49
N ILE A 126 -2.65 37.38 -2.10
CA ILE A 126 -2.11 37.55 -3.46
C ILE A 126 -3.25 37.72 -4.48
N ALA A 127 -4.31 36.92 -4.39
CA ALA A 127 -5.46 37.04 -5.28
C ALA A 127 -6.13 38.41 -5.14
N LYS A 128 -6.29 38.89 -3.91
CA LYS A 128 -6.85 40.22 -3.61
C LYS A 128 -5.95 41.35 -4.13
N HIS A 129 -4.64 41.30 -3.85
CA HIS A 129 -3.67 42.27 -4.37
C HIS A 129 -3.64 42.30 -5.89
N LYS A 130 -3.71 41.13 -6.54
CA LYS A 130 -3.76 41.04 -8.00
C LYS A 130 -5.02 41.70 -8.56
N ALA A 131 -6.18 41.49 -7.93
CA ALA A 131 -7.42 42.14 -8.35
C ALA A 131 -7.35 43.67 -8.19
N THR A 132 -6.82 44.17 -7.07
CA THR A 132 -6.68 45.62 -6.85
C THR A 132 -5.67 46.27 -7.80
N VAL A 133 -4.57 45.58 -8.12
CA VAL A 133 -3.58 46.07 -9.10
C VAL A 133 -4.16 46.11 -10.50
N GLN A 134 -4.93 45.10 -10.90
CA GLN A 134 -5.59 45.11 -12.20
C GLN A 134 -6.62 46.24 -12.32
N ASP A 135 -7.42 46.49 -11.29
CA ASP A 135 -8.39 47.59 -11.29
C ASP A 135 -7.70 48.96 -11.33
N ALA A 136 -6.61 49.14 -10.58
CA ALA A 136 -5.83 50.38 -10.65
C ALA A 136 -5.23 50.62 -12.06
N ASP A 137 -4.73 49.57 -12.70
CA ASP A 137 -4.17 49.64 -14.06
C ASP A 137 -5.26 49.94 -15.12
N THR A 138 -6.45 49.34 -15.01
CA THR A 138 -7.57 49.65 -15.91
C THR A 138 -8.05 51.08 -15.72
N GLN A 139 -8.19 51.56 -14.49
CA GLN A 139 -8.56 52.95 -14.20
C GLN A 139 -7.53 53.95 -14.75
N SER A 140 -6.23 53.65 -14.62
CA SER A 140 -5.17 54.48 -15.19
C SER A 140 -5.25 54.57 -16.72
N LYS A 141 -5.48 53.44 -17.40
CA LYS A 141 -5.68 53.39 -18.86
C LYS A 141 -6.92 54.15 -19.30
N ILE A 142 -8.02 54.03 -18.57
CA ILE A 142 -9.26 54.79 -18.84
C ILE A 142 -8.99 56.29 -18.73
N HIS A 143 -8.28 56.72 -17.68
CA HIS A 143 -7.94 58.12 -17.49
C HIS A 143 -7.03 58.64 -18.61
N GLN A 144 -6.01 57.87 -19.03
CA GLN A 144 -5.17 58.23 -20.17
C GLN A 144 -5.97 58.38 -21.47
N LEU A 145 -6.88 57.46 -21.75
CA LEU A 145 -7.75 57.56 -22.93
C LEU A 145 -8.62 58.82 -22.90
N TYR A 146 -9.16 59.16 -21.73
CA TYR A 146 -9.95 60.37 -21.55
C TYR A 146 -9.13 61.64 -21.83
N GLU A 147 -7.93 61.76 -21.27
CA GLU A 147 -7.02 62.88 -21.54
C GLU A 147 -6.66 62.98 -23.03
N THR A 148 -6.38 61.85 -23.70
CA THR A 148 -6.11 61.86 -25.14
C THR A 148 -7.31 62.34 -25.94
N LEU A 149 -8.52 61.88 -25.61
CA LEU A 149 -9.74 62.30 -26.28
C LEU A 149 -9.99 63.80 -26.09
N GLN A 150 -9.79 64.30 -24.87
CA GLN A 150 -9.99 65.71 -24.55
C GLN A 150 -8.97 66.62 -25.24
N SER A 151 -7.71 66.18 -25.35
CA SER A 151 -6.69 66.92 -26.10
C SER A 151 -7.00 67.00 -27.60
N TRP A 152 -7.74 66.02 -28.14
CA TRP A 152 -8.15 65.99 -29.55
C TRP A 152 -9.41 66.81 -29.82
N ASP A 153 -10.19 67.21 -28.81
CA ASP A 153 -11.44 67.97 -29.01
C ASP A 153 -11.19 69.34 -29.66
N ALA A 154 -10.11 70.02 -29.26
CA ALA A 154 -9.67 71.27 -29.88
C ALA A 154 -9.20 71.08 -31.35
N VAL A 155 -8.60 69.92 -31.67
CA VAL A 155 -8.17 69.59 -33.04
C VAL A 155 -9.37 69.20 -33.89
N ALA A 156 -10.30 68.44 -33.33
CA ALA A 156 -11.53 67.98 -33.98
C ALA A 156 -12.45 69.16 -34.33
N SER A 157 -12.54 70.19 -33.48
CA SER A 157 -13.31 71.39 -33.76
C SER A 157 -12.71 72.28 -34.85
N ALA A 158 -11.38 72.32 -34.99
CA ALA A 158 -10.70 73.07 -36.04
C ALA A 158 -10.60 72.31 -37.39
N LEU A 159 -10.83 70.99 -37.37
CA LEU A 159 -10.68 70.13 -38.54
C LEU A 159 -11.61 70.51 -39.72
N PRO A 160 -12.92 70.79 -39.53
CA PRO A 160 -13.81 71.20 -40.62
C PRO A 160 -13.35 72.49 -41.30
N ASP A 161 -12.88 73.47 -40.53
CA ASP A 161 -12.42 74.76 -41.07
C ASP A 161 -11.15 74.60 -41.91
N VAL A 162 -10.22 73.77 -41.46
CA VAL A 162 -9.00 73.46 -42.23
C VAL A 162 -9.35 72.70 -43.50
N VAL A 163 -10.26 71.73 -43.43
CA VAL A 163 -10.76 70.99 -44.61
C VAL A 163 -11.44 71.94 -45.60
N GLN A 164 -12.30 72.85 -45.12
CA GLN A 164 -12.97 73.85 -45.95
C GLN A 164 -11.95 74.72 -46.70
N ARG A 165 -10.90 75.18 -46.01
CA ARG A 165 -9.84 75.98 -46.64
C ARG A 165 -9.05 75.20 -47.69
N LEU A 166 -8.72 73.94 -47.42
CA LEU A 166 -8.04 73.08 -48.39
C LEU A 166 -8.90 72.83 -49.64
N VAL A 167 -10.21 72.65 -49.46
CA VAL A 167 -11.19 72.54 -50.56
C VAL A 167 -11.20 73.83 -51.40
N THR A 168 -11.29 75.00 -50.76
CA THR A 168 -11.26 76.27 -51.51
C THR A 168 -9.95 76.50 -52.25
N LEU A 169 -8.81 76.12 -51.66
CA LEU A 169 -7.50 76.19 -52.31
C LEU A 169 -7.40 75.28 -53.52
N ARG A 170 -7.92 74.05 -53.42
CA ARG A 170 -8.02 73.12 -54.55
C ARG A 170 -8.85 73.72 -55.68
N ASP A 171 -10.04 74.23 -55.38
CA ASP A 171 -10.93 74.79 -56.40
C ASP A 171 -10.28 76.00 -57.09
N LEU A 172 -9.48 76.79 -56.36
CA LEU A 172 -8.72 77.92 -56.88
C LEU A 172 -7.53 77.48 -57.75
N HIS A 173 -6.87 76.37 -57.41
CA HIS A 173 -5.85 75.73 -58.25
C HIS A 173 -6.44 75.18 -59.55
N GLU A 174 -7.57 74.48 -59.50
CA GLU A 174 -8.25 73.95 -60.70
C GLU A 174 -8.72 75.10 -61.61
N GLN A 175 -9.21 76.19 -61.03
CA GLN A 175 -9.50 77.40 -61.79
C GLN A 175 -8.24 78.01 -62.39
N GLY A 176 -7.12 78.07 -61.67
CA GLY A 176 -5.86 78.59 -62.21
C GLY A 176 -5.28 77.78 -63.37
N GLU A 177 -5.41 76.45 -63.34
CA GLU A 177 -4.96 75.56 -64.42
C GLU A 177 -5.86 75.65 -65.68
N GLY A 178 -7.14 76.00 -65.54
CA GLY A 178 -8.05 76.23 -66.67
C GLY A 178 -7.83 77.55 -67.42
N TRP A 179 -6.99 78.44 -66.89
CA TRP A 179 -6.66 79.75 -67.50
C TRP A 179 -5.28 79.75 -68.17
N GLY A 180 -4.58 78.60 -68.19
CA GLY A 180 -3.28 78.39 -68.84
C GLY A 180 -3.37 77.75 -70.22
#